data_AF-A0AAD3E4N3-F1
#
_entry.id   AF-A0AAD3E4N3-F1
#
_cell.length_a   1.000
_cell.length_b   1.000
_cell.length_c   1.000
_cell.angle_alpha   90.00
_cell.angle_beta   90.00
_cell.angle_gamma   90.00
#
_symmetry.space_group_name_H-M   'P 1'
#
loop_
_entity.id
_entity.type
_entity.pdbx_description
1 polymer ?
#
loop_
_entity_poly.entity_id
_entity_poly.type
_entity_poly.pdbx_seq_one_letter_code
_entity_poly.pdbx_strand_id
1 'polypeptide(L)'
;VFFEMHALLDMLLAVLLLSFCLSLACASDVSCRNSAYCSTGKLVGYVGPLDTVEQSKAAFTNTHYKRELIIFGETRVEFAAHTADRCRRAGYDHVLPVLVLPDDCQRYTRLFTTYDGRYRNSSQEANMSCGWYRTKDDNDVPYASGFEYLRHEVGVTAWWRKWFTAARAVMLGYNVMAIDEDVVVLGDWYGLVKSPPLSQYTMFSQAECPNCINGGFSYIQNAAPNGPAAYMFYEPMHRVVRWAENATRLANISSKFFDDLGRFYAEDQTMMTDVLLSCAAGRPLYFMLLLSMRNDEAGWAKLGGRENVSYPAYTMAIHKMGDKELLLEGPIADKVWGDLWPAISDPPREADGRLKVSLRTAELHMPHSGGEWPMHMGGYLYGTPGPYTLSYRKAFQDLGVPLPPDPEDPATAAQAQATKPELFALIGVDDLLPRTDDRKRILGTWLEHNWFAHGRLGHWHLHLQPKYTNAMGHIHGGLPLFADDDKFAAKRVGLQHMGHYNWHLAAWMHGGPARVYFATEHDADAKLTLQRVVAYAPGVLHYGLSKETFIAAVSQLARVAVALRAVAAWPAVDCSS
;
A
#
# COMPACT_ATOMS: atom_id res chain seq x y z
N VAL A 1 61.92 20.30 -3.13
CA VAL A 1 61.79 18.90 -2.66
C VAL A 1 61.14 18.77 -1.27
N PHE A 2 61.81 19.06 -0.15
CA PHE A 2 61.18 18.88 1.19
C PHE A 2 59.98 19.80 1.46
N PHE A 3 60.01 21.05 0.97
CA PHE A 3 58.89 21.99 1.08
C PHE A 3 57.72 21.67 0.13
N GLU A 4 57.98 21.03 -1.01
CA GLU A 4 56.93 20.65 -1.97
C GLU A 4 56.17 19.39 -1.52
N MET A 5 56.81 18.50 -0.76
CA MET A 5 56.14 17.33 -0.18
C MET A 5 55.09 17.70 0.87
N HIS A 6 55.30 18.76 1.67
CA HIS A 6 54.31 19.21 2.64
C HIS A 6 53.07 19.82 1.96
N ALA A 7 53.27 20.66 0.95
CA ALA A 7 52.14 21.22 0.20
C ALA A 7 51.28 20.13 -0.48
N LEU A 8 51.91 19.08 -0.99
CA LEU A 8 51.20 17.95 -1.61
C LEU A 8 50.43 17.10 -0.59
N LEU A 9 51.01 16.91 0.60
CA LEU A 9 50.38 16.16 1.69
C LEU A 9 49.18 16.92 2.28
N ASP A 10 49.30 18.24 2.46
CA ASP A 10 48.22 19.10 2.95
C ASP A 10 47.07 19.18 1.94
N MET A 11 47.39 19.22 0.64
CA MET A 11 46.37 19.20 -0.42
C MET A 11 45.64 17.84 -0.49
N LEU A 12 46.36 16.72 -0.33
CA LEU A 12 45.77 15.39 -0.24
C LEU A 12 44.87 15.24 1.01
N LEU A 13 45.30 15.75 2.16
CA LEU A 13 44.52 15.72 3.39
C LEU A 13 43.27 16.60 3.27
N ALA A 14 43.38 17.78 2.65
CA ALA A 14 42.25 18.65 2.37
C ALA A 14 41.25 18.01 1.42
N VAL A 15 41.70 17.35 0.35
CA VAL A 15 40.82 16.60 -0.58
C VAL A 15 40.15 15.44 0.13
N LEU A 16 40.87 14.66 0.95
CA LEU A 16 40.29 13.57 1.73
C LEU A 16 39.27 14.06 2.75
N LEU A 17 39.54 15.17 3.44
CA LEU A 17 38.59 15.79 4.37
C LEU A 17 37.39 16.38 3.63
N LEU A 18 37.58 16.98 2.45
CA LEU A 18 36.47 17.50 1.64
C LEU A 18 35.61 16.34 1.12
N SER A 19 36.21 15.26 0.62
CA SER A 19 35.50 14.05 0.20
C SER A 19 34.79 13.38 1.37
N PHE A 20 35.38 13.37 2.57
CA PHE A 20 34.75 12.83 3.78
C PHE A 20 33.58 13.70 4.23
N CYS A 21 33.74 15.03 4.28
CA CYS A 21 32.67 15.98 4.58
C CYS A 21 31.55 15.97 3.53
N LEU A 22 31.89 15.88 2.23
CA LEU A 22 30.93 15.71 1.14
C LEU A 22 30.24 14.35 1.22
N SER A 23 30.91 13.28 1.63
CA SER A 23 30.27 11.98 1.84
C SER A 23 29.33 11.96 3.06
N LEU A 24 29.65 12.74 4.11
CA LEU A 24 28.80 12.94 5.28
C LEU A 24 27.61 13.88 4.99
N ALA A 25 27.80 14.88 4.12
CA ALA A 25 26.75 15.80 3.68
C ALA A 25 25.85 15.18 2.58
N CYS A 26 26.40 14.30 1.74
CA CYS A 26 25.68 13.50 0.75
C CYS A 26 25.16 12.17 1.31
N ALA A 27 25.39 11.87 2.59
CA ALA A 27 24.56 10.92 3.32
C ALA A 27 23.15 11.51 3.35
N SER A 28 22.40 11.19 2.29
CA SER A 28 21.05 11.66 1.96
C SER A 28 20.20 11.81 3.21
N ASP A 29 19.53 12.94 3.33
CA ASP A 29 18.58 13.24 4.40
C ASP A 29 17.45 12.20 4.37
N VAL A 30 17.65 11.09 5.09
CA VAL A 30 16.67 10.01 5.17
C VAL A 30 15.46 10.56 5.88
N SER A 31 14.26 10.42 5.29
CA SER A 31 13.03 11.03 5.83
C SER A 31 12.80 10.72 7.31
N CYS A 32 13.17 9.50 7.75
CA CYS A 32 13.06 9.11 9.16
C CYS A 32 14.27 9.40 10.04
N ARG A 33 15.33 10.10 9.60
CA ARG A 33 16.61 10.21 10.35
C ARG A 33 16.43 10.64 11.81
N ASN A 34 15.50 11.56 12.07
CA ASN A 34 15.19 12.05 13.41
C ASN A 34 14.01 11.32 14.07
N SER A 35 13.43 10.34 13.38
CA SER A 35 12.33 9.51 13.86
C SER A 35 12.86 8.37 14.72
N ALA A 36 12.18 8.12 15.82
CA ALA A 36 12.46 6.96 16.66
C ALA A 36 12.20 5.61 15.94
N TYR A 37 11.60 5.64 14.74
CA TYR A 37 11.21 4.47 13.95
C TYR A 37 12.09 4.25 12.71
N CYS A 38 13.20 4.99 12.58
CA CYS A 38 14.17 4.73 11.52
C CYS A 38 14.86 3.38 11.74
N SER A 39 14.71 2.47 10.78
CA SER A 39 15.06 1.05 10.94
C SER A 39 16.24 0.60 10.08
N THR A 40 16.78 1.50 9.27
CA THR A 40 17.92 1.25 8.39
C THR A 40 19.08 0.59 9.12
N GLY A 41 19.46 -0.60 8.66
CA GLY A 41 20.60 -1.35 9.19
C GLY A 41 20.39 -1.97 10.58
N LYS A 42 19.15 -2.01 11.10
CA LYS A 42 18.84 -2.49 12.45
C LYS A 42 18.16 -3.87 12.52
N LEU A 43 17.90 -4.48 11.36
CA LEU A 43 17.11 -5.71 11.27
C LEU A 43 17.98 -6.93 11.06
N VAL A 44 17.40 -8.11 11.28
CA VAL A 44 18.01 -9.40 10.98
C VAL A 44 17.64 -9.86 9.58
N GLY A 45 16.41 -9.59 9.14
CA GLY A 45 15.84 -10.05 7.86
C GLY A 45 15.35 -11.50 7.91
N TYR A 46 14.48 -11.85 6.96
CA TYR A 46 13.86 -13.17 6.88
C TYR A 46 13.55 -13.58 5.45
N VAL A 47 14.05 -14.71 4.99
CA VAL A 47 13.70 -15.24 3.65
C VAL A 47 13.19 -16.66 3.83
N GLY A 48 11.88 -16.86 3.69
CA GLY A 48 11.29 -18.16 4.01
C GLY A 48 9.78 -18.28 3.74
N PRO A 49 9.24 -19.49 3.88
CA PRO A 49 7.81 -19.74 3.79
C PRO A 49 7.04 -19.07 4.94
N LEU A 50 5.74 -18.81 4.79
CA LEU A 50 4.86 -18.21 5.80
C LEU A 50 3.70 -19.12 6.22
N ASP A 51 3.71 -20.37 5.78
CA ASP A 51 2.60 -21.32 5.87
C ASP A 51 2.19 -21.61 7.32
N THR A 52 3.17 -21.82 8.22
CA THR A 52 2.91 -22.14 9.63
C THR A 52 2.95 -20.91 10.55
N VAL A 53 2.46 -21.06 11.78
CA VAL A 53 2.56 -20.01 12.81
C VAL A 53 4.00 -19.74 13.21
N GLU A 54 4.84 -20.77 13.34
CA GLU A 54 6.25 -20.65 13.69
C GLU A 54 7.01 -19.87 12.62
N GLN A 55 6.74 -20.18 11.36
CA GLN A 55 7.30 -19.49 10.21
C GLN A 55 6.91 -18.00 10.18
N SER A 56 5.63 -17.69 10.38
CA SER A 56 5.16 -16.30 10.47
C SER A 56 5.74 -15.56 11.68
N LYS A 57 5.79 -16.19 12.85
CA LYS A 57 6.43 -15.60 14.05
C LYS A 57 7.90 -15.30 13.78
N ALA A 58 8.64 -16.22 13.17
CA ALA A 58 10.04 -16.01 12.79
C ALA A 58 10.19 -14.84 11.79
N ALA A 59 9.32 -14.78 10.78
CA ALA A 59 9.31 -13.69 9.80
C ALA A 59 9.08 -12.34 10.47
N PHE A 60 8.07 -12.24 11.33
CA PHE A 60 7.73 -10.99 12.01
C PHE A 60 8.81 -10.58 13.00
N THR A 61 9.33 -11.51 13.83
CA THR A 61 10.44 -11.27 14.77
C THR A 61 11.68 -10.73 14.08
N ASN A 62 12.06 -11.28 12.93
CA ASN A 62 13.29 -10.88 12.26
C ASN A 62 13.14 -9.64 11.36
N THR A 63 11.91 -9.25 11.04
CA THR A 63 11.62 -8.11 10.15
C THR A 63 11.21 -6.85 10.92
N HIS A 64 10.63 -6.95 12.11
CA HIS A 64 10.04 -5.78 12.75
C HIS A 64 11.09 -4.78 13.26
N TYR A 65 10.73 -3.50 13.33
CA TYR A 65 11.43 -2.52 14.14
C TYR A 65 10.45 -1.90 15.13
N LYS A 66 10.69 -2.04 16.44
CA LYS A 66 9.74 -1.59 17.49
C LYS A 66 8.31 -2.08 17.29
N ARG A 67 8.17 -3.34 16.84
CA ARG A 67 6.91 -3.99 16.45
C ARG A 67 6.20 -3.37 15.23
N GLU A 68 6.85 -2.48 14.48
CA GLU A 68 6.35 -2.01 13.18
C GLU A 68 6.77 -2.97 12.07
N LEU A 69 5.84 -3.28 11.17
CA LEU A 69 6.03 -4.04 9.94
C LEU A 69 5.38 -3.31 8.77
N ILE A 70 6.03 -3.27 7.62
CA ILE A 70 5.43 -2.87 6.34
C ILE A 70 5.22 -4.15 5.54
N ILE A 71 3.98 -4.43 5.11
CA ILE A 71 3.61 -5.68 4.42
C ILE A 71 2.93 -5.33 3.10
N PHE A 72 3.34 -5.99 2.02
CA PHE A 72 2.67 -5.90 0.73
C PHE A 72 2.76 -7.24 0.00
N GLY A 73 1.84 -7.49 -0.93
CA GLY A 73 1.80 -8.72 -1.73
C GLY A 73 2.04 -8.41 -3.20
N GLU A 74 2.89 -9.18 -3.87
CA GLU A 74 3.26 -8.89 -5.26
C GLU A 74 3.61 -10.17 -6.03
N THR A 75 3.32 -10.18 -7.32
CA THR A 75 3.66 -11.26 -8.27
C THR A 75 4.87 -10.94 -9.13
N ARG A 76 5.26 -9.66 -9.20
CA ARG A 76 6.35 -9.13 -10.03
C ARG A 76 7.51 -8.69 -9.15
N VAL A 77 8.63 -9.42 -9.21
CA VAL A 77 9.86 -9.11 -8.47
C VAL A 77 10.33 -7.67 -8.68
N GLU A 78 10.16 -7.11 -9.89
CA GLU A 78 10.50 -5.72 -10.20
C GLU A 78 9.77 -4.72 -9.31
N PHE A 79 8.45 -4.84 -9.25
CA PHE A 79 7.62 -3.91 -8.48
C PHE A 79 7.92 -4.03 -6.99
N ALA A 80 8.06 -5.27 -6.49
CA ALA A 80 8.45 -5.51 -5.10
C ALA A 80 9.80 -4.89 -4.73
N ALA A 81 10.80 -5.03 -5.60
CA ALA A 81 12.11 -4.43 -5.39
C ALA A 81 12.03 -2.91 -5.40
N HIS A 82 11.26 -2.30 -6.30
CA HIS A 82 11.05 -0.85 -6.32
C HIS A 82 10.34 -0.32 -5.07
N THR A 83 9.34 -1.04 -4.56
CA THR A 83 8.64 -0.68 -3.32
C THR A 83 9.57 -0.74 -2.12
N ALA A 84 10.32 -1.82 -1.99
CA ALA A 84 11.30 -1.97 -0.92
C ALA A 84 12.39 -0.88 -1.00
N ASP A 85 12.88 -0.56 -2.19
CA ASP A 85 13.85 0.53 -2.40
C ASP A 85 13.30 1.89 -1.95
N ARG A 86 12.04 2.21 -2.25
CA ARG A 86 11.38 3.44 -1.77
C ARG A 86 11.31 3.49 -0.24
N CYS A 87 10.86 2.41 0.40
CA CYS A 87 10.82 2.33 1.86
C CYS A 87 12.22 2.49 2.47
N ARG A 88 13.24 1.82 1.92
CA ARG A 88 14.63 1.91 2.39
C ARG A 88 15.23 3.30 2.20
N ARG A 89 14.96 3.98 1.10
CA ARG A 89 15.36 5.39 0.89
C ARG A 89 14.75 6.34 1.93
N ALA A 90 13.53 6.05 2.38
CA ALA A 90 12.89 6.76 3.49
C ALA A 90 13.36 6.30 4.88
N GLY A 91 14.15 5.22 4.94
CA GLY A 91 14.79 4.62 6.10
C GLY A 91 13.95 3.56 6.84
N TYR A 92 12.98 3.00 6.13
CA TYR A 92 12.16 1.88 6.56
C TYR A 92 12.67 0.58 5.94
N ASP A 93 13.45 -0.19 6.70
CA ASP A 93 13.93 -1.52 6.35
C ASP A 93 12.96 -2.63 6.80
N HIS A 94 12.00 -2.34 7.69
CA HIS A 94 11.10 -3.33 8.31
C HIS A 94 9.96 -3.76 7.38
N VAL A 95 10.35 -4.16 6.17
CA VAL A 95 9.50 -4.43 5.03
C VAL A 95 9.49 -5.92 4.74
N LEU A 96 8.31 -6.54 4.77
CA LEU A 96 8.05 -7.94 4.42
C LEU A 96 7.22 -8.00 3.13
N PRO A 97 7.85 -8.04 1.94
CA PRO A 97 7.16 -8.43 0.71
C PRO A 97 6.71 -9.88 0.81
N VAL A 98 5.49 -10.14 0.35
CA VAL A 98 4.92 -11.49 0.21
C VAL A 98 4.84 -11.81 -1.28
N LEU A 99 5.82 -12.58 -1.77
CA LEU A 99 5.91 -12.98 -3.17
C LEU A 99 5.25 -14.32 -3.43
N VAL A 100 5.03 -14.63 -4.71
CA VAL A 100 4.30 -15.85 -5.12
C VAL A 100 5.16 -17.09 -4.99
N LEU A 101 6.40 -17.02 -5.48
CA LEU A 101 7.27 -18.19 -5.56
C LEU A 101 8.51 -18.03 -4.67
N PRO A 102 9.04 -19.13 -4.13
CA PRO A 102 10.32 -19.11 -3.41
C PRO A 102 11.45 -18.47 -4.25
N ASP A 103 11.50 -18.79 -5.55
CA ASP A 103 12.51 -18.28 -6.47
C ASP A 103 12.42 -16.76 -6.68
N ASP A 104 11.22 -16.21 -6.59
CA ASP A 104 10.99 -14.76 -6.66
C ASP A 104 11.62 -14.07 -5.44
N CYS A 105 11.46 -14.64 -4.23
CA CYS A 105 12.12 -14.12 -3.04
C CYS A 105 13.64 -14.20 -3.12
N GLN A 106 14.19 -15.29 -3.66
CA GLN A 106 15.64 -15.39 -3.88
C GLN A 106 16.13 -14.39 -4.93
N ARG A 107 15.37 -14.16 -6.01
CA ARG A 107 15.71 -13.16 -7.02
C ARG A 107 15.67 -11.76 -6.41
N TYR A 108 14.63 -11.46 -5.64
CA TYR A 108 14.48 -10.21 -4.92
C TYR A 108 15.66 -9.92 -3.98
N THR A 109 16.04 -10.87 -3.12
CA THR A 109 17.15 -10.66 -2.16
C THR A 109 18.48 -10.45 -2.86
N ARG A 110 18.76 -11.23 -3.93
CA ARG A 110 19.98 -11.07 -4.73
C ARG A 110 20.14 -9.65 -5.27
N LEU A 111 19.07 -9.00 -5.72
CA LEU A 111 19.13 -7.64 -6.26
C LEU A 111 19.76 -6.65 -5.26
N PHE A 112 19.37 -6.72 -3.99
CA PHE A 112 19.87 -5.82 -2.95
C PHE A 112 21.27 -6.16 -2.45
N THR A 113 21.67 -7.44 -2.47
CA THR A 113 23.06 -7.83 -2.16
C THR A 113 24.07 -7.33 -3.20
N THR A 114 23.68 -7.33 -4.49
CA THR A 114 24.58 -6.92 -5.58
C THR A 114 24.64 -5.42 -5.82
N TYR A 115 23.53 -4.71 -5.57
CA TYR A 115 23.35 -3.31 -5.98
C TYR A 115 24.07 -2.32 -5.07
N ASP A 116 24.17 -2.60 -3.77
CA ASP A 116 24.40 -1.51 -2.82
C ASP A 116 25.83 -1.41 -2.27
N GLY A 117 26.70 -0.77 -3.05
CA GLY A 117 28.00 -0.30 -2.57
C GLY A 117 27.95 0.65 -1.37
N ARG A 118 26.78 1.25 -1.05
CA ARG A 118 26.58 2.09 0.14
C ARG A 118 26.34 1.27 1.42
N TYR A 119 25.95 0.00 1.28
CA TYR A 119 25.73 -0.94 2.39
C TYR A 119 26.71 -2.12 2.39
N ARG A 120 27.59 -2.22 1.38
CA ARG A 120 28.61 -3.29 1.23
C ARG A 120 29.60 -3.45 2.39
N ASN A 121 29.73 -2.46 3.28
CA ASN A 121 30.68 -2.53 4.39
C ASN A 121 30.12 -3.14 5.68
N SER A 122 28.87 -3.55 5.70
CA SER A 122 28.34 -4.32 6.81
C SER A 122 28.06 -5.74 6.33
N SER A 123 28.30 -6.73 7.19
CA SER A 123 27.89 -8.13 7.02
C SER A 123 26.35 -8.31 6.97
N GLN A 124 25.63 -7.34 6.40
CA GLN A 124 24.18 -7.12 6.43
C GLN A 124 23.49 -7.44 5.10
N GLU A 125 24.10 -8.27 4.24
CA GLU A 125 23.36 -9.01 3.20
C GLU A 125 22.14 -9.75 3.79
N ALA A 126 22.12 -9.96 5.11
CA ALA A 126 21.05 -10.56 5.89
C ALA A 126 19.78 -9.69 6.06
N ASN A 127 19.83 -8.36 6.00
CA ASN A 127 18.75 -7.51 6.57
C ASN A 127 17.47 -7.39 5.70
N MET A 128 17.35 -8.16 4.62
CA MET A 128 16.17 -8.14 3.76
C MET A 128 15.18 -9.20 4.21
N SER A 129 13.89 -8.86 4.14
CA SER A 129 12.83 -9.84 4.33
C SER A 129 12.07 -10.13 3.04
N CYS A 130 11.59 -11.36 2.90
CA CYS A 130 10.69 -11.82 1.85
C CYS A 130 10.02 -13.12 2.30
N GLY A 131 8.70 -13.17 2.21
CA GLY A 131 7.90 -14.35 2.52
C GLY A 131 7.17 -14.88 1.30
N TRP A 132 6.81 -16.16 1.32
CA TRP A 132 5.88 -16.75 0.36
C TRP A 132 4.97 -17.77 1.05
N TYR A 133 3.85 -18.09 0.41
CA TYR A 133 2.99 -19.21 0.81
C TYR A 133 3.13 -20.35 -0.19
N ARG A 134 2.92 -21.58 0.27
CA ARG A 134 2.87 -22.74 -0.61
C ARG A 134 1.79 -22.57 -1.67
N THR A 135 2.13 -22.92 -2.90
CA THR A 135 1.25 -22.86 -4.07
C THR A 135 0.74 -24.25 -4.48
N LYS A 136 1.16 -25.29 -3.75
CA LYS A 136 0.83 -26.69 -3.98
C LYS A 136 0.57 -27.39 -2.65
N ASP A 137 -0.21 -28.47 -2.70
CA ASP A 137 -0.46 -29.35 -1.55
C ASP A 137 0.70 -30.34 -1.29
N ASP A 138 0.53 -31.19 -0.28
CA ASP A 138 1.55 -32.17 0.13
C ASP A 138 1.81 -33.26 -0.93
N ASN A 139 0.96 -33.37 -1.96
CA ASN A 139 1.10 -34.29 -3.10
C ASN A 139 1.63 -33.58 -4.36
N ASP A 140 2.17 -32.37 -4.24
CA ASP A 140 2.64 -31.51 -5.33
C ASP A 140 1.53 -31.09 -6.33
N VAL A 141 0.26 -31.15 -5.93
CA VAL A 141 -0.87 -30.68 -6.75
C VAL A 141 -1.03 -29.16 -6.56
N PRO A 142 -0.98 -28.36 -7.63
CA PRO A 142 -1.18 -26.91 -7.53
C PRO A 142 -2.57 -26.54 -7.02
N TYR A 143 -2.64 -25.58 -6.10
CA TYR A 143 -3.90 -24.95 -5.73
C TYR A 143 -4.44 -24.16 -6.93
N ALA A 144 -5.75 -24.28 -7.20
CA ALA A 144 -6.36 -23.62 -8.35
C ALA A 144 -6.27 -22.08 -8.30
N SER A 145 -6.17 -21.49 -7.11
CA SER A 145 -5.95 -20.06 -6.91
C SER A 145 -4.46 -19.69 -6.75
N GLY A 146 -3.58 -20.70 -6.66
CA GLY A 146 -2.22 -20.56 -6.16
C GLY A 146 -2.13 -20.34 -4.65
N PHE A 147 -3.23 -20.34 -3.89
CA PHE A 147 -3.22 -20.11 -2.45
C PHE A 147 -4.13 -21.10 -1.70
N GLU A 148 -3.58 -21.77 -0.69
CA GLU A 148 -4.26 -22.87 0.00
C GLU A 148 -5.67 -22.54 0.49
N TYR A 149 -5.91 -21.31 0.92
CA TYR A 149 -7.19 -20.92 1.53
C TYR A 149 -8.26 -20.52 0.51
N LEU A 150 -7.94 -20.43 -0.78
CA LEU A 150 -8.89 -20.04 -1.83
C LEU A 150 -9.14 -21.18 -2.80
N ARG A 151 -10.39 -21.62 -2.91
CA ARG A 151 -10.81 -22.68 -3.84
C ARG A 151 -10.55 -22.33 -5.31
N HIS A 152 -10.65 -21.05 -5.66
CA HIS A 152 -10.34 -20.48 -6.97
C HIS A 152 -9.87 -19.04 -6.78
N GLU A 153 -9.32 -18.42 -7.83
CA GLU A 153 -8.96 -17.00 -7.78
C GLU A 153 -10.20 -16.13 -7.54
N VAL A 154 -10.05 -15.10 -6.70
CA VAL A 154 -11.04 -14.06 -6.46
C VAL A 154 -10.29 -12.74 -6.52
N GLY A 155 -10.58 -11.86 -7.49
CA GLY A 155 -9.76 -10.67 -7.70
C GLY A 155 -8.28 -11.03 -7.93
N VAL A 156 -7.36 -10.31 -7.28
CA VAL A 156 -5.92 -10.58 -7.37
C VAL A 156 -5.44 -11.34 -6.12
N THR A 157 -5.03 -12.60 -6.29
CA THR A 157 -4.60 -13.47 -5.17
C THR A 157 -3.46 -12.88 -4.31
N ALA A 158 -2.57 -12.08 -4.91
CA ALA A 158 -1.48 -11.44 -4.16
C ALA A 158 -2.00 -10.47 -3.08
N TRP A 159 -3.09 -9.76 -3.33
CA TRP A 159 -3.71 -8.86 -2.34
C TRP A 159 -4.28 -9.65 -1.15
N TRP A 160 -4.85 -10.82 -1.39
CA TRP A 160 -5.34 -11.67 -0.31
C TRP A 160 -4.21 -12.22 0.58
N ARG A 161 -3.03 -12.51 0.00
CA ARG A 161 -1.85 -12.89 0.79
C ARG A 161 -1.30 -11.73 1.62
N LYS A 162 -1.36 -10.49 1.10
CA LYS A 162 -1.06 -9.26 1.87
C LYS A 162 -1.96 -9.18 3.11
N TRP A 163 -3.28 -9.24 2.93
CA TRP A 163 -4.23 -9.11 4.04
C TRP A 163 -4.17 -10.29 5.02
N PHE A 164 -4.00 -11.52 4.54
CA PHE A 164 -3.82 -12.67 5.42
C PHE A 164 -2.57 -12.54 6.31
N THR A 165 -1.45 -12.11 5.73
CA THR A 165 -0.20 -11.90 6.47
C THR A 165 -0.33 -10.74 7.46
N ALA A 166 -0.94 -9.63 7.03
CA ALA A 166 -1.20 -8.47 7.88
C ALA A 166 -2.12 -8.82 9.06
N ALA A 167 -3.21 -9.56 8.83
CA ALA A 167 -4.12 -10.01 9.89
C ALA A 167 -3.38 -10.83 10.95
N ARG A 168 -2.55 -11.80 10.54
CA ARG A 168 -1.77 -12.62 11.47
C ARG A 168 -0.76 -11.79 12.26
N ALA A 169 -0.10 -10.81 11.63
CA ALA A 169 0.81 -9.91 12.30
C ALA A 169 0.09 -9.03 13.34
N VAL A 170 -1.04 -8.42 13.00
CA VAL A 170 -1.85 -7.61 13.92
C VAL A 170 -2.32 -8.44 15.12
N MET A 171 -2.82 -9.65 14.89
CA MET A 171 -3.26 -10.55 15.97
C MET A 171 -2.10 -11.00 16.88
N LEU A 172 -0.88 -11.09 16.35
CA LEU A 172 0.32 -11.34 17.15
C LEU A 172 0.85 -10.09 17.89
N GLY A 173 0.15 -8.95 17.79
CA GLY A 173 0.47 -7.72 18.51
C GLY A 173 1.49 -6.82 17.81
N TYR A 174 1.67 -6.99 16.51
CA TYR A 174 2.46 -6.08 15.67
C TYR A 174 1.61 -4.92 15.14
N ASN A 175 2.25 -3.78 14.96
CA ASN A 175 1.72 -2.67 14.18
C ASN A 175 2.09 -2.93 12.72
N VAL A 176 1.14 -2.67 11.81
CA VAL A 176 1.28 -3.04 10.40
C VAL A 176 0.98 -1.84 9.53
N MET A 177 1.80 -1.58 8.53
CA MET A 177 1.49 -0.76 7.38
C MET A 177 1.31 -1.69 6.18
N ALA A 178 0.07 -1.95 5.80
CA ALA A 178 -0.27 -2.73 4.62
C ALA A 178 -0.37 -1.78 3.41
N ILE A 179 0.50 -1.98 2.41
CA ILE A 179 0.59 -1.08 1.24
C ILE A 179 0.51 -1.86 -0.07
N ASP A 180 0.16 -1.19 -1.15
CA ASP A 180 0.38 -1.64 -2.52
C ASP A 180 1.75 -1.19 -3.04
N GLU A 181 2.14 -1.75 -4.18
CA GLU A 181 3.45 -1.51 -4.79
C GLU A 181 3.59 -0.12 -5.42
N ASP A 182 2.52 0.62 -5.56
CA ASP A 182 2.43 1.95 -6.16
C ASP A 182 2.25 3.06 -5.10
N VAL A 183 2.52 2.70 -3.84
CA VAL A 183 2.68 3.64 -2.73
C VAL A 183 4.11 4.22 -2.73
N VAL A 184 4.19 5.52 -2.44
CA VAL A 184 5.42 6.29 -2.26
C VAL A 184 5.52 6.77 -0.83
N VAL A 185 6.74 6.74 -0.27
CA VAL A 185 7.04 7.33 1.04
C VAL A 185 7.60 8.72 0.81
N LEU A 186 6.95 9.73 1.36
CA LEU A 186 7.23 11.15 1.11
C LEU A 186 7.74 11.88 2.35
N GLY A 187 7.54 11.29 3.53
CA GLY A 187 7.92 11.89 4.81
C GLY A 187 7.95 10.88 5.95
N ASP A 188 8.11 11.39 7.17
CA ASP A 188 8.15 10.56 8.39
C ASP A 188 6.74 10.20 8.87
N TRP A 189 6.16 9.14 8.30
CA TRP A 189 4.83 8.64 8.68
C TRP A 189 4.72 8.41 10.19
N TYR A 190 5.66 7.65 10.76
CA TYR A 190 5.64 7.30 12.18
C TYR A 190 5.72 8.53 13.08
N GLY A 191 6.55 9.52 12.75
CA GLY A 191 6.63 10.77 13.50
C GLY A 191 5.28 11.49 13.61
N LEU A 192 4.45 11.42 12.57
CA LEU A 192 3.11 12.00 12.57
C LEU A 192 2.12 11.14 13.39
N VAL A 193 1.95 9.87 13.02
CA VAL A 193 0.87 9.03 13.59
C VAL A 193 1.13 8.51 15.00
N LYS A 194 2.40 8.51 15.45
CA LYS A 194 2.76 8.12 16.82
C LYS A 194 2.65 9.26 17.82
N SER A 195 2.30 10.44 17.35
CA SER A 195 2.24 11.64 18.18
C SER A 195 0.81 12.10 18.42
N PRO A 196 0.49 12.71 19.57
CA PRO A 196 -0.83 13.26 19.82
C PRO A 196 -1.20 14.36 18.80
N PRO A 197 -2.50 14.49 18.45
CA PRO A 197 -3.60 13.63 18.88
C PRO A 197 -3.72 12.33 18.06
N LEU A 198 -2.89 12.09 17.04
CA LEU A 198 -3.03 10.96 16.13
C LEU A 198 -2.72 9.59 16.77
N SER A 199 -1.88 9.56 17.80
CA SER A 199 -1.49 8.34 18.51
C SER A 199 -2.66 7.58 19.16
N GLN A 200 -3.83 8.22 19.31
CA GLN A 200 -5.05 7.60 19.84
C GLN A 200 -5.79 6.74 18.79
N TYR A 201 -5.53 6.95 17.50
CA TYR A 201 -6.16 6.19 16.43
C TYR A 201 -5.46 4.86 16.27
N THR A 202 -6.27 3.80 16.23
CA THR A 202 -5.80 2.42 16.08
C THR A 202 -5.62 2.06 14.62
N MET A 203 -6.39 2.65 13.71
CA MET A 203 -6.30 2.36 12.28
C MET A 203 -6.47 3.62 11.43
N PHE A 204 -5.66 3.72 10.39
CA PHE A 204 -5.75 4.69 9.32
C PHE A 204 -5.89 3.94 8.01
N SER A 205 -6.77 4.40 7.11
CA SER A 205 -6.86 3.84 5.77
C SER A 205 -7.17 4.92 4.76
N GLN A 206 -6.61 4.78 3.56
CA GLN A 206 -6.92 5.66 2.45
C GLN A 206 -8.39 5.53 2.04
N ALA A 207 -8.98 6.64 1.64
CA ALA A 207 -10.30 6.72 1.05
C ALA A 207 -10.29 6.34 -0.43
N GLU A 208 -11.19 5.42 -0.81
CA GLU A 208 -11.64 5.23 -2.20
C GLU A 208 -12.80 6.19 -2.53
N CYS A 209 -13.66 6.39 -1.53
CA CYS A 209 -14.82 7.27 -1.55
C CYS A 209 -14.97 7.85 -0.13
N PRO A 210 -15.86 8.81 0.11
CA PRO A 210 -16.05 9.39 1.46
C PRO A 210 -16.30 8.38 2.58
N ASN A 211 -16.76 7.17 2.28
CA ASN A 211 -17.00 6.12 3.27
C ASN A 211 -16.44 4.74 2.85
N CYS A 212 -15.50 4.74 1.92
CA CYS A 212 -14.95 3.52 1.35
C CYS A 212 -13.44 3.47 1.56
N ILE A 213 -12.93 2.31 1.95
CA ILE A 213 -11.50 2.04 2.03
C ILE A 213 -10.98 1.78 0.62
N ASN A 214 -9.83 2.37 0.29
CA ASN A 214 -8.97 1.91 -0.78
C ASN A 214 -7.96 0.90 -0.22
N GLY A 215 -7.78 -0.24 -0.91
CA GLY A 215 -6.92 -1.34 -0.45
C GLY A 215 -5.41 -1.07 -0.54
N GLY A 216 -5.00 0.03 -1.17
CA GLY A 216 -3.60 0.34 -1.41
C GLY A 216 -2.84 0.90 -0.21
N PHE A 217 -3.54 1.41 0.81
CA PHE A 217 -2.90 1.88 2.03
C PHE A 217 -3.78 1.71 3.27
N SER A 218 -3.28 0.95 4.24
CA SER A 218 -3.81 0.89 5.60
C SER A 218 -2.67 0.82 6.61
N TYR A 219 -2.81 1.51 7.74
CA TYR A 219 -1.87 1.43 8.86
C TYR A 219 -2.61 1.18 10.16
N ILE A 220 -2.15 0.20 10.94
CA ILE A 220 -2.73 -0.26 12.19
C ILE A 220 -1.68 -0.14 13.28
N GLN A 221 -2.07 0.42 14.41
CA GLN A 221 -1.23 0.54 15.59
C GLN A 221 -1.99 0.27 16.87
N ASN A 222 -1.34 -0.43 17.81
CA ASN A 222 -1.85 -0.68 19.15
C ASN A 222 -3.24 -1.36 19.15
N ALA A 223 -3.55 -2.15 18.13
CA ALA A 223 -4.80 -2.90 18.06
C ALA A 223 -4.79 -4.04 19.07
N ALA A 224 -5.93 -4.28 19.72
CA ALA A 224 -6.12 -5.50 20.48
C ALA A 224 -6.19 -6.71 19.51
N PRO A 225 -5.55 -7.85 19.81
CA PRO A 225 -5.60 -9.05 18.95
C PRO A 225 -7.01 -9.52 18.59
N ASN A 226 -7.96 -9.34 19.50
CA ASN A 226 -9.37 -9.64 19.34
C ASN A 226 -10.23 -8.37 19.22
N GLY A 227 -9.63 -7.22 18.92
CA GLY A 227 -10.30 -5.94 18.75
C GLY A 227 -10.89 -5.76 17.35
N PRO A 228 -11.74 -4.75 17.15
CA PRO A 228 -12.36 -4.48 15.86
C PRO A 228 -11.36 -4.10 14.74
N ALA A 229 -10.23 -3.47 15.05
CA ALA A 229 -9.18 -3.21 14.07
C ALA A 229 -8.44 -4.50 13.65
N ALA A 230 -8.28 -5.50 14.53
CA ALA A 230 -7.79 -6.81 14.10
C ALA A 230 -8.84 -7.56 13.26
N TYR A 231 -10.12 -7.44 13.62
CA TYR A 231 -11.24 -7.99 12.85
C TYR A 231 -11.30 -7.42 11.43
N MET A 232 -10.99 -6.13 11.24
CA MET A 232 -10.91 -5.45 9.94
C MET A 232 -9.99 -6.14 8.92
N PHE A 233 -9.02 -6.93 9.37
CA PHE A 233 -8.05 -7.61 8.51
C PHE A 233 -8.38 -9.10 8.37
N TYR A 234 -8.94 -9.69 9.41
CA TYR A 234 -9.36 -11.09 9.42
C TYR A 234 -10.64 -11.33 8.60
N GLU A 235 -11.66 -10.51 8.80
CA GLU A 235 -12.98 -10.80 8.23
C GLU A 235 -13.06 -10.62 6.71
N PRO A 236 -12.44 -9.63 6.04
CA PRO A 236 -12.53 -9.50 4.58
C PRO A 236 -12.06 -10.78 3.88
N MET A 237 -10.94 -11.34 4.33
CA MET A 237 -10.42 -12.60 3.80
C MET A 237 -11.32 -13.79 4.17
N HIS A 238 -11.82 -13.85 5.41
CA HIS A 238 -12.76 -14.91 5.82
C HIS A 238 -14.01 -14.95 4.92
N ARG A 239 -14.58 -13.79 4.58
CA ARG A 239 -15.72 -13.69 3.65
C ARG A 239 -15.39 -14.24 2.27
N VAL A 240 -14.26 -13.83 1.72
CA VAL A 240 -13.80 -14.27 0.39
C VAL A 240 -13.53 -15.77 0.36
N VAL A 241 -12.88 -16.33 1.39
CA VAL A 241 -12.67 -17.79 1.52
C VAL A 241 -14.00 -18.53 1.48
N ARG A 242 -14.99 -18.07 2.25
CA ARG A 242 -16.30 -18.72 2.32
C ARG A 242 -17.05 -18.68 1.00
N TRP A 243 -17.03 -17.55 0.30
CA TRP A 243 -17.75 -17.42 -0.98
C TRP A 243 -17.00 -18.06 -2.14
N ALA A 244 -15.67 -18.07 -2.13
CA ALA A 244 -14.88 -18.88 -3.07
C ALA A 244 -15.18 -20.38 -2.89
N GLU A 245 -15.38 -20.82 -1.65
CA GLU A 245 -15.73 -22.20 -1.35
C GLU A 245 -17.18 -22.55 -1.73
N ASN A 246 -18.13 -21.71 -1.31
CA ASN A 246 -19.56 -21.89 -1.56
C ASN A 246 -20.33 -20.56 -1.58
N ALA A 247 -20.52 -20.00 -2.78
CA ALA A 247 -21.33 -18.80 -3.03
C ALA A 247 -22.80 -19.11 -3.41
N THR A 248 -23.33 -20.31 -3.14
CA THR A 248 -24.70 -20.69 -3.56
C THR A 248 -25.77 -19.70 -3.08
N ARG A 249 -25.64 -19.16 -1.87
CA ARG A 249 -26.57 -18.14 -1.35
C ARG A 249 -26.52 -16.83 -2.13
N LEU A 250 -25.33 -16.39 -2.52
CA LEU A 250 -25.16 -15.21 -3.38
C LEU A 250 -25.74 -15.48 -4.78
N ALA A 251 -25.51 -16.66 -5.35
CA ALA A 251 -26.06 -17.06 -6.64
C ALA A 251 -27.60 -17.04 -6.66
N ASN A 252 -28.23 -17.43 -5.56
CA ASN A 252 -29.67 -17.37 -5.41
C ASN A 252 -30.20 -15.93 -5.37
N ILE A 253 -29.38 -14.95 -5.00
CA ILE A 253 -29.74 -13.53 -4.99
C ILE A 253 -29.52 -12.95 -6.39
N SER A 254 -28.28 -12.96 -6.88
CA SER A 254 -27.92 -12.32 -8.15
C SER A 254 -26.74 -13.01 -8.81
N SER A 255 -26.76 -13.10 -10.15
CA SER A 255 -25.59 -13.52 -10.93
C SER A 255 -24.51 -12.43 -11.03
N LYS A 256 -24.79 -11.20 -10.58
CA LYS A 256 -23.85 -10.06 -10.64
C LYS A 256 -22.66 -10.17 -9.68
N PHE A 257 -22.68 -11.13 -8.76
CA PHE A 257 -21.54 -11.42 -7.88
C PHE A 257 -20.50 -12.34 -8.52
N PHE A 258 -20.75 -12.80 -9.74
CA PHE A 258 -19.95 -13.81 -10.40
C PHE A 258 -19.30 -13.24 -11.65
N ASP A 259 -18.08 -13.69 -11.93
CA ASP A 259 -17.38 -13.42 -13.18
C ASP A 259 -17.98 -14.24 -14.34
N ASP A 260 -17.42 -14.07 -15.54
CA ASP A 260 -17.84 -14.79 -16.74
C ASP A 260 -17.60 -16.31 -16.67
N LEU A 261 -16.80 -16.78 -15.71
CA LEU A 261 -16.56 -18.20 -15.42
C LEU A 261 -17.52 -18.75 -14.35
N GLY A 262 -18.47 -17.93 -13.87
CA GLY A 262 -19.41 -18.29 -12.82
C GLY A 262 -18.76 -18.40 -11.44
N ARG A 263 -17.59 -17.80 -11.23
CA ARG A 263 -16.86 -17.79 -9.97
C ARG A 263 -17.14 -16.50 -9.21
N PHE A 264 -17.20 -16.58 -7.88
CA PHE A 264 -17.36 -15.39 -7.06
C PHE A 264 -16.22 -14.40 -7.32
N TYR A 265 -16.55 -13.13 -7.55
CA TYR A 265 -15.59 -12.05 -7.74
C TYR A 265 -15.84 -10.91 -6.76
N ALA A 266 -14.78 -10.46 -6.11
CA ALA A 266 -14.76 -9.23 -5.33
C ALA A 266 -13.33 -8.69 -5.25
N GLU A 267 -13.21 -7.37 -5.16
CA GLU A 267 -11.96 -6.70 -4.86
C GLU A 267 -11.76 -6.57 -3.34
N ASP A 268 -10.51 -6.53 -2.91
CA ASP A 268 -10.15 -6.40 -1.49
C ASP A 268 -10.71 -5.11 -0.88
N GLN A 269 -10.64 -3.98 -1.59
CA GLN A 269 -11.21 -2.71 -1.15
C GLN A 269 -12.73 -2.77 -0.89
N THR A 270 -13.46 -3.56 -1.69
CA THR A 270 -14.91 -3.76 -1.51
C THR A 270 -15.17 -4.53 -0.23
N MET A 271 -14.43 -5.62 0.00
CA MET A 271 -14.59 -6.46 1.19
C MET A 271 -14.14 -5.73 2.46
N MET A 272 -13.04 -5.00 2.41
CA MET A 272 -12.58 -4.19 3.54
C MET A 272 -13.57 -3.09 3.89
N THR A 273 -14.14 -2.41 2.90
CA THR A 273 -15.18 -1.39 3.16
C THR A 273 -16.41 -2.02 3.80
N ASP A 274 -16.82 -3.20 3.36
CA ASP A 274 -17.95 -3.92 3.97
C ASP A 274 -17.71 -4.25 5.44
N VAL A 275 -16.49 -4.64 5.78
CA VAL A 275 -16.10 -4.90 7.16
C VAL A 275 -15.96 -3.61 7.96
N LEU A 276 -15.49 -2.51 7.36
CA LEU A 276 -15.51 -1.18 8.00
C LEU A 276 -16.92 -0.78 8.40
N LEU A 277 -17.86 -0.89 7.47
CA LEU A 277 -19.25 -0.56 7.74
C LEU A 277 -19.86 -1.50 8.80
N SER A 278 -19.46 -2.78 8.79
CA SER A 278 -19.85 -3.73 9.84
C SER A 278 -19.33 -3.29 11.22
N CYS A 279 -18.07 -2.87 11.32
CA CYS A 279 -17.44 -2.40 12.55
C CYS A 279 -18.04 -1.08 13.05
N ALA A 280 -18.29 -0.12 12.16
CA ALA A 280 -18.99 1.11 12.52
C ALA A 280 -20.42 0.81 13.03
N ALA A 281 -21.12 -0.14 12.41
CA ALA A 281 -22.45 -0.56 12.85
C ALA A 281 -22.44 -1.35 14.17
N GLY A 282 -21.34 -2.03 14.51
CA GLY A 282 -21.32 -3.06 15.56
C GLY A 282 -22.10 -4.32 15.18
N ARG A 283 -22.31 -4.54 13.87
CA ARG A 283 -23.13 -5.63 13.33
C ARG A 283 -22.65 -6.01 11.93
N PRO A 284 -22.62 -7.30 11.54
CA PRO A 284 -22.27 -7.69 10.18
C PRO A 284 -23.20 -7.05 9.14
N LEU A 285 -22.60 -6.36 8.17
CA LEU A 285 -23.24 -5.76 7.00
C LEU A 285 -22.51 -6.20 5.71
N TYR A 286 -23.22 -6.15 4.58
CA TYR A 286 -22.74 -6.55 3.25
C TYR A 286 -23.02 -5.49 2.18
N PHE A 287 -23.07 -4.23 2.58
CA PHE A 287 -23.59 -3.15 1.77
C PHE A 287 -22.84 -2.97 0.44
N MET A 288 -21.51 -2.88 0.48
CA MET A 288 -20.66 -2.72 -0.69
C MET A 288 -20.70 -3.93 -1.62
N LEU A 289 -20.71 -5.15 -1.07
CA LEU A 289 -20.95 -6.34 -1.88
C LEU A 289 -22.29 -6.22 -2.62
N LEU A 290 -23.37 -5.90 -1.90
CA LEU A 290 -24.72 -5.80 -2.48
C LEU A 290 -24.84 -4.62 -3.47
N LEU A 291 -23.99 -3.59 -3.38
CA LEU A 291 -23.93 -2.53 -4.40
C LEU A 291 -23.40 -3.02 -5.76
N SER A 292 -22.72 -4.17 -5.83
CA SER A 292 -22.33 -4.79 -7.11
C SER A 292 -23.54 -5.18 -7.96
N MET A 293 -24.69 -5.43 -7.32
CA MET A 293 -25.97 -5.68 -7.99
C MET A 293 -26.88 -4.44 -8.07
N ARG A 294 -26.33 -3.22 -8.01
CA ARG A 294 -27.09 -1.94 -8.03
C ARG A 294 -28.10 -1.79 -9.18
N ASN A 295 -27.89 -2.51 -10.28
CA ASN A 295 -28.75 -2.49 -11.47
C ASN A 295 -29.56 -3.79 -11.65
N ASP A 296 -29.65 -4.65 -10.62
CA ASP A 296 -30.42 -5.89 -10.63
C ASP A 296 -31.62 -5.79 -9.67
N GLU A 297 -32.73 -5.24 -10.19
CA GLU A 297 -33.97 -5.06 -9.43
C GLU A 297 -34.54 -6.39 -8.92
N ALA A 298 -34.36 -7.49 -9.67
CA ALA A 298 -34.82 -8.81 -9.24
C ALA A 298 -34.01 -9.34 -8.05
N GLY A 299 -32.69 -9.08 -8.05
CA GLY A 299 -31.83 -9.34 -6.89
C GLY A 299 -32.24 -8.54 -5.66
N TRP A 300 -32.50 -7.24 -5.81
CA TRP A 300 -32.99 -6.40 -4.72
C TRP A 300 -34.35 -6.84 -4.18
N ALA A 301 -35.28 -7.25 -5.05
CA ALA A 301 -36.59 -7.73 -4.64
C ALA A 301 -36.50 -8.94 -3.69
N LYS A 302 -35.53 -9.84 -3.89
CA LYS A 302 -35.29 -10.99 -3.01
C LYS A 302 -34.81 -10.60 -1.60
N LEU A 303 -34.22 -9.41 -1.46
CA LEU A 303 -33.82 -8.84 -0.16
C LEU A 303 -34.89 -7.91 0.44
N GLY A 304 -36.08 -7.87 -0.17
CA GLY A 304 -37.16 -6.97 0.24
C GLY A 304 -37.04 -5.56 -0.32
N GLY A 305 -36.15 -5.30 -1.27
CA GLY A 305 -35.99 -4.01 -1.95
C GLY A 305 -34.71 -3.26 -1.58
N ARG A 306 -34.23 -2.41 -2.49
CA ARG A 306 -32.96 -1.68 -2.36
C ARG A 306 -32.93 -0.73 -1.17
N GLU A 307 -34.00 0.01 -0.95
CA GLU A 307 -34.09 0.97 0.16
C GLU A 307 -34.02 0.27 1.51
N ASN A 308 -34.67 -0.89 1.63
CA ASN A 308 -34.70 -1.68 2.86
C ASN A 308 -33.31 -2.10 3.31
N VAL A 309 -32.38 -2.39 2.39
CA VAL A 309 -30.98 -2.72 2.69
C VAL A 309 -30.10 -1.48 2.82
N SER A 310 -30.29 -0.49 1.95
CA SER A 310 -29.44 0.70 1.90
C SER A 310 -29.64 1.60 3.11
N TYR A 311 -30.88 1.73 3.60
CA TYR A 311 -31.21 2.61 4.71
C TYR A 311 -30.57 2.17 6.04
N PRO A 312 -30.62 0.88 6.46
CA PRO A 312 -29.88 0.40 7.61
C PRO A 312 -28.36 0.60 7.48
N ALA A 313 -27.77 0.29 6.32
CA ALA A 313 -26.34 0.52 6.12
C ALA A 313 -25.97 2.00 6.30
N TYR A 314 -26.80 2.89 5.77
CA TYR A 314 -26.60 4.33 5.90
C TYR A 314 -26.75 4.82 7.34
N THR A 315 -27.84 4.45 8.02
CA THR A 315 -28.17 4.89 9.39
C THR A 315 -27.30 4.25 10.47
N MET A 316 -26.89 3.00 10.30
CA MET A 316 -26.12 2.27 11.31
C MET A 316 -24.61 2.46 11.18
N ALA A 317 -24.11 2.70 9.96
CA ALA A 317 -22.67 2.77 9.71
C ALA A 317 -22.24 4.14 9.15
N ILE A 318 -22.74 4.52 7.98
CA ILE A 318 -22.25 5.70 7.26
C ILE A 318 -22.47 6.99 8.08
N HIS A 319 -23.63 7.12 8.74
CA HIS A 319 -23.92 8.26 9.61
C HIS A 319 -23.04 8.35 10.85
N LYS A 320 -22.42 7.24 11.27
CA LYS A 320 -21.45 7.24 12.38
C LYS A 320 -20.05 7.65 11.93
N MET A 321 -19.79 7.71 10.63
CA MET A 321 -18.58 8.30 10.09
C MET A 321 -18.74 9.82 10.04
N GLY A 322 -17.97 10.52 10.88
CA GLY A 322 -18.04 11.97 11.02
C GLY A 322 -16.70 12.63 10.72
N ASP A 323 -16.73 13.88 10.30
CA ASP A 323 -15.53 14.68 10.16
C ASP A 323 -15.17 15.24 11.54
N LYS A 324 -13.91 15.07 11.96
CA LYS A 324 -13.41 15.55 13.25
C LYS A 324 -12.25 16.49 13.02
N GLU A 325 -12.40 17.71 13.52
CA GLU A 325 -11.30 18.66 13.62
C GLU A 325 -10.34 18.23 14.74
N LEU A 326 -9.05 18.30 14.43
CA LEU A 326 -7.94 18.02 15.32
C LEU A 326 -7.05 19.26 15.37
N LEU A 327 -6.47 19.50 16.55
CA LEU A 327 -5.45 20.52 16.73
C LEU A 327 -4.09 19.83 16.82
N LEU A 328 -3.24 20.11 15.84
CA LEU A 328 -1.84 19.70 15.84
C LEU A 328 -1.03 20.77 16.57
N GLU A 329 -0.07 20.32 17.38
CA GLU A 329 0.76 21.19 18.21
C GLU A 329 2.24 20.88 18.02
N GLY A 330 3.09 21.84 18.37
CA GLY A 330 4.54 21.68 18.39
C GLY A 330 5.14 21.27 17.04
N PRO A 331 6.18 20.41 17.02
CA PRO A 331 6.94 20.07 15.81
C PRO A 331 6.14 19.45 14.67
N ILE A 332 4.93 18.95 14.94
CA ILE A 332 4.06 18.35 13.91
C ILE A 332 3.30 19.42 13.15
N ALA A 333 2.79 20.42 13.87
CA ALA A 333 2.18 21.60 13.27
C ALA A 333 3.16 22.33 12.33
N ASP A 334 4.47 22.24 12.56
CA ASP A 334 5.49 22.83 11.68
C ASP A 334 5.76 22.01 10.42
N LYS A 335 5.43 20.71 10.42
CA LYS A 335 5.66 19.78 9.30
C LYS A 335 4.47 19.68 8.35
N VAL A 336 3.29 20.12 8.76
CA VAL A 336 2.02 19.92 8.04
C VAL A 336 1.52 21.25 7.46
N TRP A 337 1.08 21.25 6.19
CA TRP A 337 0.52 22.43 5.50
C TRP A 337 -1.01 22.58 5.71
N GLY A 338 -1.61 21.78 6.59
CA GLY A 338 -3.06 21.78 6.83
C GLY A 338 -3.84 20.95 5.80
N ASP A 339 -5.16 21.15 5.75
CA ASP A 339 -6.07 20.42 4.82
C ASP A 339 -6.21 21.12 3.45
N LEU A 340 -5.45 22.19 3.16
CA LEU A 340 -5.70 23.09 2.04
C LEU A 340 -4.98 22.69 0.74
N TRP A 341 -5.80 22.48 -0.29
CA TRP A 341 -5.49 22.50 -1.74
C TRP A 341 -4.92 23.88 -2.17
N PRO A 342 -4.03 23.99 -3.18
CA PRO A 342 -2.81 24.78 -3.16
C PRO A 342 -3.07 26.30 -3.19
N ALA A 343 -3.48 26.86 -2.06
CA ALA A 343 -3.15 28.23 -1.74
C ALA A 343 -1.70 28.21 -1.21
N ILE A 344 -0.77 28.78 -1.99
CA ILE A 344 0.66 28.89 -1.68
C ILE A 344 0.93 29.76 -0.41
N SER A 345 -0.12 30.36 0.17
CA SER A 345 -0.04 31.03 1.46
C SER A 345 0.12 30.03 2.60
N ASP A 346 0.93 30.37 3.60
CA ASP A 346 1.05 29.60 4.85
C ASP A 346 -0.34 29.21 5.38
N PRO A 347 -0.50 27.97 5.88
CA PRO A 347 -1.78 27.57 6.44
C PRO A 347 -2.17 28.51 7.58
N PRO A 348 -3.45 28.88 7.68
CA PRO A 348 -3.92 29.67 8.81
C PRO A 348 -3.62 28.88 10.10
N ARG A 349 -2.74 29.44 10.93
CA ARG A 349 -2.45 28.96 12.28
C ARG A 349 -3.38 29.68 13.25
N GLU A 350 -3.74 28.97 14.31
CA GLU A 350 -4.35 29.61 15.48
C GLU A 350 -3.36 30.63 16.08
N ALA A 351 -3.86 31.58 16.88
CA ALA A 351 -3.03 32.64 17.46
C ALA A 351 -1.86 32.11 18.33
N ASP A 352 -1.97 30.89 18.82
CA ASP A 352 -0.95 30.18 19.61
C ASP A 352 -0.03 29.27 18.77
N GLY A 353 -0.11 29.34 17.44
CA GLY A 353 0.74 28.59 16.50
C GLY A 353 0.24 27.18 16.16
N ARG A 354 -0.85 26.71 16.78
CA ARG A 354 -1.45 25.40 16.49
C ARG A 354 -2.07 25.37 15.09
N LEU A 355 -2.11 24.17 14.53
CA LEU A 355 -2.65 23.94 13.20
C LEU A 355 -3.90 23.08 13.27
N LYS A 356 -5.00 23.58 12.70
CA LYS A 356 -6.24 22.84 12.58
C LYS A 356 -6.20 21.95 11.34
N VAL A 357 -6.52 20.68 11.53
CA VAL A 357 -6.66 19.67 10.47
C VAL A 357 -7.91 18.85 10.71
N SER A 358 -8.35 18.11 9.70
CA SER A 358 -9.59 17.37 9.74
C SER A 358 -9.38 15.96 9.23
N LEU A 359 -9.92 14.98 9.94
CA LEU A 359 -9.98 13.58 9.50
C LEU A 359 -11.44 13.13 9.47
N ARG A 360 -11.77 12.24 8.55
CA ARG A 360 -13.02 11.49 8.66
C ARG A 360 -12.80 10.31 9.57
N THR A 361 -13.59 10.17 10.63
CA THR A 361 -13.34 9.23 11.72
C THR A 361 -14.60 8.43 12.08
N ALA A 362 -14.39 7.26 12.66
CA ALA A 362 -15.43 6.47 13.29
C ALA A 362 -14.88 5.74 14.51
N GLU A 363 -15.75 5.44 15.46
CA GLU A 363 -15.50 4.43 16.48
C GLU A 363 -15.87 3.06 15.90
N LEU A 364 -14.93 2.13 15.93
CA LEU A 364 -15.13 0.76 15.49
C LEU A 364 -15.55 -0.10 16.68
N HIS A 365 -16.61 -0.87 16.49
CA HIS A 365 -17.12 -1.85 17.44
C HIS A 365 -16.96 -3.26 16.88
N MET A 366 -16.85 -4.27 17.74
CA MET A 366 -16.82 -5.66 17.29
C MET A 366 -18.17 -6.05 16.67
N PRO A 367 -18.25 -6.41 15.39
CA PRO A 367 -19.51 -6.78 14.77
C PRO A 367 -20.06 -8.09 15.33
N HIS A 368 -21.34 -8.14 15.68
CA HIS A 368 -22.00 -9.39 16.06
C HIS A 368 -23.45 -9.46 15.60
N SER A 369 -23.90 -10.63 15.14
CA SER A 369 -25.28 -10.81 14.66
C SER A 369 -26.30 -10.99 15.80
N GLY A 370 -25.84 -11.54 16.93
CA GLY A 370 -26.68 -11.95 18.04
C GLY A 370 -27.51 -13.21 17.75
N GLY A 371 -27.16 -13.93 16.67
CA GLY A 371 -27.97 -15.04 16.14
C GLY A 371 -29.06 -14.59 15.17
N GLU A 372 -29.23 -13.29 14.96
CA GLU A 372 -30.25 -12.74 14.08
C GLU A 372 -29.64 -12.24 12.77
N TRP A 373 -30.28 -12.55 11.65
CA TRP A 373 -29.84 -12.10 10.32
C TRP A 373 -31.04 -11.58 9.50
N PRO A 374 -31.55 -10.38 9.80
CA PRO A 374 -32.71 -9.83 9.13
C PRO A 374 -32.49 -9.68 7.62
N MET A 375 -33.46 -10.11 6.82
CA MET A 375 -33.38 -10.00 5.36
C MET A 375 -33.26 -8.55 4.88
N HIS A 376 -33.93 -7.62 5.56
CA HIS A 376 -33.82 -6.19 5.26
C HIS A 376 -32.42 -5.62 5.56
N MET A 377 -31.52 -6.34 6.24
CA MET A 377 -30.12 -5.95 6.40
C MET A 377 -29.16 -6.78 5.52
N GLY A 378 -29.70 -7.48 4.50
CA GLY A 378 -28.95 -8.37 3.62
C GLY A 378 -28.98 -9.85 4.02
N GLY A 379 -29.51 -10.19 5.20
CA GLY A 379 -29.68 -11.57 5.64
C GLY A 379 -28.37 -12.35 5.87
N TYR A 380 -28.48 -13.66 6.03
CA TYR A 380 -27.33 -14.56 6.21
C TYR A 380 -26.84 -15.09 4.85
N LEU A 381 -25.70 -14.58 4.40
CA LEU A 381 -25.16 -14.78 3.05
C LEU A 381 -24.16 -15.92 2.92
N TYR A 382 -23.96 -16.73 3.96
CA TYR A 382 -22.95 -17.78 3.95
C TYR A 382 -23.51 -19.19 3.84
N GLY A 383 -22.77 -20.07 3.18
CA GLY A 383 -22.97 -21.52 3.26
C GLY A 383 -22.37 -22.13 4.53
N THR A 384 -22.61 -23.43 4.72
CA THR A 384 -21.89 -24.23 5.70
C THR A 384 -20.38 -24.17 5.40
N PRO A 385 -19.52 -23.92 6.41
CA PRO A 385 -18.06 -23.96 6.23
C PRO A 385 -17.61 -25.31 5.66
N GLY A 386 -16.83 -25.27 4.58
CA GLY A 386 -16.14 -26.44 4.04
C GLY A 386 -14.65 -26.45 4.43
N PRO A 387 -13.85 -27.33 3.80
CA PRO A 387 -12.43 -27.51 4.15
C PRO A 387 -11.57 -26.24 4.04
N TYR A 388 -11.81 -25.36 3.07
CA TYR A 388 -11.04 -24.11 2.90
C TYR A 388 -11.32 -23.13 4.05
N THR A 389 -12.60 -22.94 4.38
CA THR A 389 -13.01 -22.09 5.52
C THR A 389 -12.47 -22.63 6.84
N LEU A 390 -12.53 -23.95 7.03
CA LEU A 390 -12.02 -24.60 8.25
C LEU A 390 -10.50 -24.48 8.36
N SER A 391 -9.76 -24.66 7.25
CA SER A 391 -8.30 -24.46 7.22
C SER A 391 -7.92 -23.02 7.55
N TYR A 392 -8.64 -22.05 6.97
CA TYR A 392 -8.44 -20.63 7.28
C TYR A 392 -8.66 -20.32 8.77
N ARG A 393 -9.78 -20.76 9.34
CA ARG A 393 -10.06 -20.58 10.78
C ARG A 393 -8.99 -21.23 11.64
N LYS A 394 -8.55 -22.44 11.28
CA LYS A 394 -7.48 -23.16 11.97
C LYS A 394 -6.15 -22.39 11.96
N ALA A 395 -5.77 -21.81 10.82
CA ALA A 395 -4.53 -21.03 10.71
C ALA A 395 -4.48 -19.83 11.68
N PHE A 396 -5.64 -19.25 12.00
CA PHE A 396 -5.76 -18.20 13.03
C PHE A 396 -5.81 -18.76 14.44
N GLN A 397 -6.51 -19.88 14.68
CA GLN A 397 -6.50 -20.57 15.98
C GLN A 397 -5.08 -20.97 16.40
N ASP A 398 -4.29 -21.46 15.44
CA ASP A 398 -2.90 -21.90 15.64
C ASP A 398 -1.96 -20.74 16.05
N LEU A 399 -2.37 -19.47 15.89
CA LEU A 399 -1.62 -18.31 16.41
C LEU A 399 -1.42 -18.38 17.94
N GLY A 400 -2.37 -19.00 18.65
CA GLY A 400 -2.36 -19.11 20.11
C GLY A 400 -2.71 -17.80 20.81
N VAL A 401 -3.45 -16.91 20.15
CA VAL A 401 -3.92 -15.63 20.68
C VAL A 401 -5.44 -15.60 20.74
N PRO A 402 -6.06 -14.77 21.59
CA PRO A 402 -7.51 -14.57 21.57
C PRO A 402 -7.97 -14.12 20.18
N LEU A 403 -8.90 -14.86 19.59
CA LEU A 403 -9.52 -14.48 18.33
C LEU A 403 -10.70 -13.52 18.57
N PRO A 404 -11.07 -12.70 17.57
CA PRO A 404 -12.33 -12.00 17.59
C PRO A 404 -13.51 -12.96 17.87
N PRO A 405 -14.52 -12.53 18.65
CA PRO A 405 -15.77 -13.28 18.83
C PRO A 405 -16.36 -13.70 17.48
N ASP A 406 -16.89 -14.93 17.38
CA ASP A 406 -17.52 -15.40 16.14
C ASP A 406 -18.85 -14.66 15.95
N PRO A 407 -18.98 -13.79 14.92
CA PRO A 407 -20.19 -13.00 14.73
C PRO A 407 -21.44 -13.84 14.46
N GLU A 408 -21.30 -15.13 14.14
CA GLU A 408 -22.38 -16.08 13.86
C GLU A 408 -22.82 -16.87 15.09
N ASP A 409 -21.99 -16.96 16.14
CA ASP A 409 -22.27 -17.73 17.35
C ASP A 409 -22.96 -16.87 18.40
N PRO A 410 -24.26 -17.06 18.69
CA PRO A 410 -24.98 -16.29 19.70
C PRO A 410 -24.32 -16.31 21.08
N ALA A 411 -23.57 -17.38 21.42
CA ALA A 411 -22.88 -17.50 22.70
C ALA A 411 -21.77 -16.45 22.89
N THR A 412 -21.24 -15.88 21.80
CA THR A 412 -20.15 -14.89 21.86
C THR A 412 -20.64 -13.44 21.83
N ALA A 413 -21.96 -13.21 21.78
CA ALA A 413 -22.57 -11.88 21.70
C ALA A 413 -22.15 -10.95 22.84
N ALA A 414 -22.14 -11.46 24.08
CA ALA A 414 -21.73 -10.70 25.26
C ALA A 414 -20.24 -10.33 25.20
N GLN A 415 -19.41 -11.22 24.65
CA GLN A 415 -17.98 -10.96 24.47
C GLN A 415 -17.74 -9.87 23.42
N ALA A 416 -18.49 -9.89 22.31
CA ALA A 416 -18.43 -8.83 21.30
C ALA A 416 -18.83 -7.47 21.87
N GLN A 417 -19.93 -7.40 22.64
CA GLN A 417 -20.37 -6.17 23.29
C GLN A 417 -19.37 -5.65 24.33
N ALA A 418 -18.66 -6.54 25.02
CA ALA A 418 -17.63 -6.18 25.99
C ALA A 418 -16.29 -5.77 25.35
N THR A 419 -16.11 -6.01 24.04
CA THR A 419 -14.86 -5.66 23.35
C THR A 419 -14.73 -4.14 23.28
N LYS A 420 -13.58 -3.62 23.73
CA LYS A 420 -13.32 -2.18 23.75
C LYS A 420 -13.36 -1.62 22.32
N PRO A 421 -14.11 -0.54 22.06
CA PRO A 421 -14.08 0.12 20.77
C PRO A 421 -12.72 0.74 20.45
N GLU A 422 -12.39 0.84 19.17
CA GLU A 422 -11.12 1.38 18.67
C GLU A 422 -11.36 2.50 17.66
N LEU A 423 -10.47 3.49 17.61
CA LEU A 423 -10.63 4.66 16.74
C LEU A 423 -10.05 4.42 15.35
N PHE A 424 -10.83 4.77 14.34
CA PHE A 424 -10.48 4.68 12.93
C PHE A 424 -10.46 6.05 12.27
N ALA A 425 -9.50 6.27 11.36
CA ALA A 425 -9.45 7.42 10.49
C ALA A 425 -9.42 6.99 9.01
N LEU A 426 -10.34 7.54 8.23
CA LEU A 426 -10.29 7.54 6.78
C LEU A 426 -9.58 8.83 6.33
N ILE A 427 -8.49 8.66 5.58
CA ILE A 427 -7.61 9.75 5.13
C ILE A 427 -7.62 9.85 3.61
N GLY A 428 -7.20 11.00 3.06
CA GLY A 428 -7.23 11.21 1.61
C GLY A 428 -8.65 11.38 1.05
N VAL A 429 -9.62 11.78 1.89
CA VAL A 429 -11.02 11.93 1.47
C VAL A 429 -11.15 13.19 0.61
N ASP A 430 -11.37 12.99 -0.68
CA ASP A 430 -11.77 14.05 -1.62
C ASP A 430 -13.30 14.06 -1.69
N ASP A 431 -13.93 15.09 -1.14
CA ASP A 431 -15.36 15.32 -1.33
C ASP A 431 -15.58 15.88 -2.74
N LEU A 432 -15.54 14.98 -3.73
CA LEU A 432 -15.78 15.30 -5.14
C LEU A 432 -17.22 15.77 -5.41
N LEU A 433 -18.10 15.71 -4.40
CA LEU A 433 -19.43 16.29 -4.53
C LEU A 433 -19.30 17.82 -4.64
N PRO A 434 -19.92 18.45 -5.65
CA PRO A 434 -19.95 19.90 -5.75
C PRO A 434 -20.76 20.46 -4.58
N ARG A 435 -20.09 20.75 -3.47
CA ARG A 435 -20.67 21.63 -2.45
C ARG A 435 -20.77 23.02 -3.08
N THR A 436 -21.86 23.71 -2.80
CA THR A 436 -22.12 25.10 -3.19
C THR A 436 -21.22 26.11 -2.46
N ASP A 437 -20.15 25.62 -1.84
CA ASP A 437 -19.13 26.33 -1.07
C ASP A 437 -17.82 26.10 -1.83
N ASP A 438 -17.19 27.19 -2.23
CA ASP A 438 -15.97 27.22 -3.07
C ASP A 438 -14.74 26.54 -2.42
N ARG A 439 -14.87 25.96 -1.22
CA ARG A 439 -13.80 25.25 -0.51
C ARG A 439 -14.02 23.74 -0.57
N LYS A 440 -13.41 23.10 -1.57
CA LYS A 440 -13.16 21.66 -1.52
C LYS A 440 -12.33 21.34 -0.27
N ARG A 441 -12.96 20.67 0.71
CA ARG A 441 -12.24 20.16 1.89
C ARG A 441 -11.68 18.79 1.53
N ILE A 442 -10.36 18.66 1.62
CA ILE A 442 -9.68 17.39 1.40
C ILE A 442 -9.12 16.93 2.74
N LEU A 443 -9.75 15.92 3.34
CA LEU A 443 -9.48 15.53 4.73
C LEU A 443 -8.27 14.60 4.82
N GLY A 444 -7.32 14.93 5.69
CA GLY A 444 -6.17 14.08 6.00
C GLY A 444 -5.15 13.88 4.88
N THR A 445 -5.16 14.71 3.83
CA THR A 445 -4.22 14.53 2.68
C THR A 445 -2.76 14.79 2.99
N TRP A 446 -2.50 15.51 4.08
CA TRP A 446 -1.16 15.70 4.61
C TRP A 446 -0.58 14.42 5.25
N LEU A 447 -1.41 13.44 5.60
CA LEU A 447 -0.94 12.11 6.02
C LEU A 447 -0.68 11.22 4.80
N GLU A 448 -1.71 11.04 3.97
CA GLU A 448 -1.67 10.25 2.73
C GLU A 448 -2.59 10.90 1.70
N HIS A 449 -2.17 10.91 0.44
CA HIS A 449 -2.97 11.45 -0.66
C HIS A 449 -2.91 10.60 -1.93
N ASN A 450 -3.96 10.70 -2.74
CA ASN A 450 -3.98 10.08 -4.04
C ASN A 450 -3.25 10.91 -5.12
N TRP A 451 -2.88 10.23 -6.21
CA TRP A 451 -2.20 10.83 -7.36
C TRP A 451 -2.96 12.00 -8.00
N PHE A 452 -4.28 11.90 -8.14
CA PHE A 452 -5.10 12.92 -8.78
C PHE A 452 -5.18 14.21 -7.96
N ALA A 453 -5.08 14.07 -6.65
CA ALA A 453 -5.00 15.18 -5.74
C ALA A 453 -3.59 15.82 -5.84
N HIS A 454 -2.55 15.15 -5.34
CA HIS A 454 -1.27 15.84 -5.14
C HIS A 454 -0.17 15.41 -6.11
N GLY A 455 -0.15 14.14 -6.50
CA GLY A 455 0.97 13.55 -7.24
C GLY A 455 1.16 14.19 -8.61
N ARG A 456 0.09 14.29 -9.39
CA ARG A 456 0.13 14.89 -10.73
C ARG A 456 0.49 16.37 -10.75
N LEU A 457 0.41 17.06 -9.61
CA LEU A 457 0.75 18.48 -9.48
C LEU A 457 2.24 18.72 -9.16
N GLY A 458 3.06 17.66 -9.12
CA GLY A 458 4.49 17.78 -8.85
C GLY A 458 4.86 17.65 -7.36
N HIS A 459 3.89 17.57 -6.44
CA HIS A 459 4.15 17.57 -5.00
C HIS A 459 4.93 16.35 -4.49
N TRP A 460 5.00 15.26 -5.27
CA TRP A 460 5.74 14.05 -4.88
C TRP A 460 7.13 14.01 -5.48
N HIS A 461 7.51 15.00 -6.30
CA HIS A 461 8.73 14.92 -7.08
C HIS A 461 9.90 15.13 -6.15
N LEU A 462 10.85 14.19 -6.10
CA LEU A 462 11.94 14.20 -5.11
C LEU A 462 12.79 15.48 -5.10
N HIS A 463 12.81 16.22 -6.21
CA HIS A 463 13.54 17.50 -6.34
C HIS A 463 12.68 18.76 -6.23
N LEU A 464 11.35 18.64 -6.29
CA LEU A 464 10.41 19.77 -6.24
C LEU A 464 9.53 19.75 -5.00
N GLN A 465 9.62 18.68 -4.20
CA GLN A 465 8.80 18.50 -3.01
C GLN A 465 9.00 19.70 -2.07
N PRO A 466 7.91 20.38 -1.66
CA PRO A 466 8.01 21.48 -0.72
C PRO A 466 8.55 20.99 0.63
N LYS A 467 9.05 21.93 1.45
CA LYS A 467 9.58 21.64 2.81
C LYS A 467 8.57 20.94 3.74
N TYR A 468 7.27 21.04 3.42
CA TYR A 468 6.18 20.54 4.24
C TYR A 468 5.73 19.18 3.70
N THR A 469 5.47 18.26 4.63
CA THR A 469 5.50 16.83 4.33
C THR A 469 4.10 16.27 4.24
N ASN A 470 3.76 15.76 3.07
CA ASN A 470 2.92 14.57 2.99
C ASN A 470 3.77 13.39 3.45
N ALA A 471 3.22 12.45 4.23
CA ALA A 471 4.00 11.31 4.69
C ALA A 471 3.98 10.16 3.67
N MET A 472 2.83 9.90 3.07
CA MET A 472 2.61 8.83 2.10
C MET A 472 1.87 9.35 0.87
N GLY A 473 1.97 8.65 -0.25
CA GLY A 473 1.08 8.86 -1.39
C GLY A 473 0.82 7.56 -2.13
N HIS A 474 -0.34 7.45 -2.75
CA HIS A 474 -0.74 6.27 -3.50
C HIS A 474 -1.16 6.62 -4.94
N ILE A 475 -0.55 5.99 -5.94
CA ILE A 475 -0.95 6.13 -7.35
C ILE A 475 -2.23 5.34 -7.62
N HIS A 476 -3.34 5.91 -7.17
CA HIS A 476 -4.67 5.35 -7.32
C HIS A 476 -4.98 4.88 -8.76
N GLY A 477 -5.80 3.82 -8.88
CA GLY A 477 -6.23 3.27 -10.15
C GLY A 477 -7.00 4.27 -11.02
N GLY A 478 -7.11 3.96 -12.32
CA GLY A 478 -7.90 4.76 -13.26
C GLY A 478 -7.15 5.89 -13.95
N LEU A 479 -5.83 5.81 -14.10
CA LEU A 479 -5.07 6.71 -14.97
C LEU A 479 -5.64 6.59 -16.42
N PRO A 480 -6.39 7.59 -16.92
CA PRO A 480 -7.22 7.45 -18.13
C PRO A 480 -6.38 7.38 -19.42
N LEU A 481 -5.06 7.51 -19.31
CA LEU A 481 -4.15 7.62 -20.42
C LEU A 481 -3.74 6.27 -21.02
N PHE A 482 -4.12 5.13 -20.44
CA PHE A 482 -3.78 3.80 -20.98
C PHE A 482 -5.05 2.98 -21.16
N ALA A 483 -5.26 2.46 -22.38
CA ALA A 483 -6.36 1.54 -22.66
C ALA A 483 -6.23 0.29 -21.75
N ASP A 484 -7.32 -0.45 -21.59
CA ASP A 484 -7.56 -1.45 -20.53
C ASP A 484 -6.48 -2.53 -20.30
N ASP A 485 -5.51 -2.68 -21.21
CA ASP A 485 -4.55 -3.79 -21.20
C ASP A 485 -3.26 -3.57 -20.36
N ASP A 486 -2.93 -2.36 -19.89
CA ASP A 486 -1.75 -2.16 -19.01
C ASP A 486 -1.88 -1.00 -18.01
N LYS A 487 -2.87 -1.11 -17.11
CA LYS A 487 -3.08 -0.16 -15.99
C LYS A 487 -1.83 -0.03 -15.07
N PHE A 488 -0.97 -1.05 -15.05
CA PHE A 488 0.25 -1.05 -14.25
C PHE A 488 1.40 -0.25 -14.88
N ALA A 489 1.53 -0.26 -16.21
CA ALA A 489 2.49 0.60 -16.90
C ALA A 489 2.22 2.08 -16.62
N ALA A 490 0.95 2.49 -16.55
CA ALA A 490 0.57 3.85 -16.22
C ALA A 490 1.13 4.31 -14.86
N LYS A 491 0.97 3.45 -13.84
CA LYS A 491 1.45 3.71 -12.48
C LYS A 491 2.98 3.79 -12.45
N ARG A 492 3.66 2.88 -13.16
CA ARG A 492 5.12 2.89 -13.31
C ARG A 492 5.62 4.19 -13.94
N VAL A 493 4.96 4.68 -14.99
CA VAL A 493 5.29 5.96 -15.64
C VAL A 493 5.19 7.12 -14.65
N GLY A 494 4.14 7.14 -13.82
CA GLY A 494 4.02 8.11 -12.71
C GLY A 494 5.21 8.05 -11.76
N LEU A 495 5.61 6.86 -11.31
CA LEU A 495 6.79 6.69 -10.43
C LEU A 495 8.08 7.15 -11.10
N GLN A 496 8.24 6.91 -12.40
CA GLN A 496 9.40 7.34 -13.19
C GLN A 496 9.51 8.85 -13.26
N HIS A 497 8.42 9.54 -13.59
CA HIS A 497 8.38 10.99 -13.71
C HIS A 497 8.62 11.72 -12.38
N MET A 498 8.25 11.11 -11.26
CA MET A 498 8.38 11.74 -9.94
C MET A 498 9.71 11.43 -9.22
N GLY A 499 10.62 10.70 -9.87
CA GLY A 499 11.90 10.27 -9.27
C GLY A 499 11.78 9.10 -8.28
N HIS A 500 10.60 8.48 -8.18
CA HIS A 500 10.33 7.36 -7.29
C HIS A 500 10.73 6.01 -7.88
N TYR A 501 11.03 5.95 -9.18
CA TYR A 501 11.57 4.76 -9.86
C TYR A 501 13.10 4.73 -9.83
N ASN A 502 13.68 3.64 -9.33
CA ASN A 502 15.11 3.43 -9.29
C ASN A 502 15.61 2.77 -10.59
N TRP A 503 16.04 3.60 -11.54
CA TRP A 503 16.53 3.15 -12.85
C TRP A 503 17.74 2.21 -12.77
N HIS A 504 18.59 2.31 -11.74
CA HIS A 504 19.71 1.38 -11.62
C HIS A 504 19.22 -0.02 -11.24
N LEU A 505 18.29 -0.10 -10.28
CA LEU A 505 17.65 -1.36 -9.88
C LEU A 505 16.98 -2.02 -11.08
N ALA A 506 16.24 -1.25 -11.89
CA ALA A 506 15.68 -1.72 -13.15
C ALA A 506 16.75 -2.29 -14.09
N ALA A 507 17.87 -1.59 -14.25
CA ALA A 507 19.00 -2.06 -15.06
C ALA A 507 19.53 -3.42 -14.62
N TRP A 508 19.77 -3.56 -13.33
CA TRP A 508 20.26 -4.80 -12.73
C TRP A 508 19.30 -5.96 -12.98
N MET A 509 17.99 -5.74 -12.85
CA MET A 509 16.98 -6.76 -13.12
C MET A 509 16.95 -7.25 -14.57
N HIS A 510 17.38 -6.41 -15.51
CA HIS A 510 17.43 -6.74 -16.95
C HIS A 510 18.81 -7.18 -17.45
N GLY A 511 19.77 -7.42 -16.56
CA GLY A 511 21.11 -7.93 -16.90
C GLY A 511 22.23 -6.89 -16.86
N GLY A 512 22.06 -5.81 -16.08
CA GLY A 512 23.13 -4.90 -15.67
C GLY A 512 22.91 -3.44 -16.07
N PRO A 513 23.69 -2.50 -15.49
CA PRO A 513 23.61 -1.05 -15.77
C PRO A 513 23.83 -0.69 -17.24
N ALA A 514 24.52 -1.54 -18.01
CA ALA A 514 24.67 -1.37 -19.46
C ALA A 514 23.38 -1.60 -20.27
N ARG A 515 22.26 -1.95 -19.61
CA ARG A 515 20.97 -2.28 -20.24
C ARG A 515 19.83 -1.30 -19.94
N VAL A 516 20.09 -0.23 -19.18
CA VAL A 516 19.16 0.88 -18.93
C VAL A 516 19.96 2.18 -18.91
N TYR A 517 19.47 3.20 -19.62
CA TYR A 517 20.14 4.49 -19.67
C TYR A 517 19.33 5.56 -18.99
N PHE A 518 20.05 6.41 -18.26
CA PHE A 518 19.55 7.58 -17.59
C PHE A 518 19.61 8.75 -18.57
N ALA A 519 18.54 9.52 -18.66
CA ALA A 519 18.62 10.85 -19.23
C ALA A 519 19.28 11.79 -18.20
N THR A 520 20.61 11.72 -18.04
CA THR A 520 21.35 12.78 -17.34
C THR A 520 22.49 13.27 -18.23
N GLU A 521 22.57 14.59 -18.41
CA GLU A 521 23.62 15.24 -19.20
C GLU A 521 24.96 15.37 -18.44
N HIS A 522 25.05 14.90 -17.18
CA HIS A 522 26.09 15.36 -16.26
C HIS A 522 26.94 14.28 -15.57
N ASP A 523 26.83 13.01 -15.96
CA ASP A 523 27.71 11.98 -15.41
C ASP A 523 28.87 11.62 -16.39
N ALA A 524 30.09 11.95 -15.98
CA ALA A 524 31.29 11.65 -16.77
C ALA A 524 31.59 10.14 -16.85
N ASP A 525 31.15 9.35 -15.87
CA ASP A 525 31.30 7.89 -15.85
C ASP A 525 30.26 7.19 -16.76
N ALA A 526 29.15 7.87 -17.08
CA ALA A 526 28.14 7.35 -18.02
C ALA A 526 28.69 7.22 -19.46
N LYS A 527 29.65 8.05 -19.86
CA LYS A 527 30.17 8.10 -21.25
C LYS A 527 30.82 6.80 -21.73
N LEU A 528 31.44 6.03 -20.85
CA LEU A 528 32.00 4.71 -21.20
C LEU A 528 30.92 3.63 -21.34
N THR A 529 29.77 3.82 -20.71
CA THR A 529 28.63 2.91 -20.77
C THR A 529 27.72 3.18 -21.98
N LEU A 530 27.73 4.40 -22.56
CA LEU A 530 26.83 4.90 -23.62
C LEU A 530 27.03 4.34 -25.05
N GLN A 531 27.97 3.43 -25.31
CA GLN A 531 28.25 2.97 -26.68
C GLN A 531 27.14 2.12 -27.35
N ARG A 532 26.06 1.80 -26.62
CA ARG A 532 24.93 0.99 -27.11
C ARG A 532 23.57 1.59 -26.76
N VAL A 533 23.45 2.92 -26.80
CA VAL A 533 22.16 3.62 -26.68
C VAL A 533 21.57 3.94 -28.03
N VAL A 534 20.27 3.74 -28.17
CA VAL A 534 19.46 4.36 -29.21
C VAL A 534 18.51 5.32 -28.53
N ALA A 535 18.54 6.58 -28.93
CA ALA A 535 17.64 7.62 -28.46
C ALA A 535 17.02 8.34 -29.65
N TYR A 536 15.85 8.94 -29.45
CA TYR A 536 15.35 9.92 -30.40
C TYR A 536 16.17 11.21 -30.32
N ALA A 537 16.41 11.83 -31.48
CA ALA A 537 17.02 13.16 -31.51
C ALA A 537 16.08 14.19 -30.84
N PRO A 538 16.63 15.25 -30.21
CA PRO A 538 15.83 16.32 -29.65
C PRO A 538 14.80 16.86 -30.65
N GLY A 539 13.57 17.09 -30.19
CA GLY A 539 12.48 17.61 -31.03
C GLY A 539 11.74 16.58 -31.89
N VAL A 540 12.23 15.32 -32.00
CA VAL A 540 11.46 14.24 -32.66
C VAL A 540 10.23 13.88 -31.83
N LEU A 541 10.35 13.97 -30.51
CA LEU A 541 9.24 13.85 -29.58
C LEU A 541 8.99 15.21 -28.95
N HIS A 542 7.74 15.67 -29.06
CA HIS A 542 7.30 17.00 -28.63
C HIS A 542 5.82 16.94 -28.21
N TYR A 543 5.36 17.92 -27.41
CA TYR A 543 3.98 17.99 -26.90
C TYR A 543 2.87 17.89 -27.95
N GLY A 544 3.15 18.31 -29.19
CA GLY A 544 2.20 18.23 -30.30
C GLY A 544 1.93 16.82 -30.85
N LEU A 545 2.58 15.78 -30.34
CA LEU A 545 2.33 14.41 -30.78
C LEU A 545 1.04 13.85 -30.19
N SER A 546 0.27 13.15 -31.02
CA SER A 546 -0.82 12.31 -30.51
C SER A 546 -0.27 11.17 -29.64
N LYS A 547 -1.08 10.66 -28.72
CA LYS A 547 -0.76 9.50 -27.90
C LYS A 547 -0.35 8.30 -28.77
N GLU A 548 -1.10 8.03 -29.83
CA GLU A 548 -0.85 6.93 -30.76
C GLU A 548 0.53 7.09 -31.42
N THR A 549 0.89 8.31 -31.80
CA THR A 549 2.21 8.63 -32.37
C THR A 549 3.32 8.46 -31.34
N PHE A 550 3.11 8.90 -30.10
CA PHE A 550 4.10 8.74 -29.02
C PHE A 550 4.33 7.25 -28.70
N ILE A 551 3.27 6.46 -28.52
CA ILE A 551 3.36 5.02 -28.27
C ILE A 551 4.04 4.30 -29.45
N ALA A 552 3.68 4.66 -30.68
CA ALA A 552 4.32 4.11 -31.86
C ALA A 552 5.82 4.44 -31.88
N ALA A 553 6.20 5.67 -31.57
CA ALA A 553 7.60 6.09 -31.51
C ALA A 553 8.38 5.31 -30.43
N VAL A 554 7.87 5.27 -29.20
CA VAL A 554 8.45 4.47 -28.11
C VAL A 554 8.60 3.00 -28.52
N SER A 555 7.58 2.41 -29.15
CA SER A 555 7.63 1.02 -29.65
C SER A 555 8.67 0.81 -30.75
N GLN A 556 8.83 1.76 -31.67
CA GLN A 556 9.85 1.68 -32.72
C GLN A 556 11.26 1.83 -32.16
N LEU A 557 11.45 2.73 -31.19
CA LEU A 557 12.71 2.86 -30.48
C LEU A 557 13.12 1.54 -29.80
N ALA A 558 12.15 0.85 -29.19
CA ALA A 558 12.35 -0.48 -28.62
C ALA A 558 12.81 -1.50 -29.67
N ARG A 559 12.16 -1.54 -30.83
CA ARG A 559 12.50 -2.46 -31.94
C ARG A 559 13.90 -2.20 -32.48
N VAL A 560 14.26 -0.93 -32.68
CA VAL A 560 15.61 -0.54 -33.14
C VAL A 560 16.66 -0.92 -32.09
N ALA A 561 16.39 -0.68 -30.81
CA ALA A 561 17.26 -1.09 -29.72
C ALA A 561 17.49 -2.62 -29.75
N VAL A 562 16.43 -3.43 -29.86
CA VAL A 562 16.54 -4.89 -29.98
C VAL A 562 17.37 -5.32 -31.20
N ALA A 563 17.08 -4.75 -32.38
CA ALA A 563 17.77 -5.09 -33.62
C ALA A 563 19.28 -4.80 -33.54
N LEU A 564 19.65 -3.69 -32.89
CA LEU A 564 21.03 -3.27 -32.73
C LEU A 564 21.73 -3.92 -31.54
N ARG A 565 21.04 -4.78 -30.78
CA ARG A 565 21.49 -5.26 -29.46
C ARG A 565 21.94 -4.10 -28.56
N ALA A 566 21.21 -3.01 -28.69
CA ALA A 566 21.35 -1.74 -28.00
C ALA A 566 20.17 -1.55 -27.04
N VAL A 567 20.17 -0.45 -26.33
CA VAL A 567 19.16 -0.11 -25.32
C VAL A 567 18.48 1.17 -25.73
N ALA A 568 17.15 1.22 -25.58
CA ALA A 568 16.37 2.43 -25.81
C ALA A 568 16.55 3.42 -24.64
N ALA A 569 16.88 4.67 -24.95
CA ALA A 569 16.70 5.79 -24.04
C ALA A 569 15.24 6.24 -24.12
N TRP A 570 14.44 5.78 -23.16
CA TRP A 570 13.00 6.06 -23.16
C TRP A 570 12.73 7.56 -23.05
N PRO A 571 11.99 8.14 -24.00
CA PRO A 571 11.70 9.55 -23.99
C PRO A 571 10.70 9.90 -22.89
N ALA A 572 10.88 11.06 -22.26
CA ALA A 572 9.85 11.61 -21.40
C ALA A 572 8.63 12.03 -22.24
N VAL A 573 7.44 11.84 -21.70
CA VAL A 573 6.25 12.56 -22.17
C VAL A 573 6.46 14.03 -21.82
N ASP A 574 6.29 14.92 -22.80
CA ASP A 574 6.42 16.36 -22.59
C ASP A 574 5.34 16.81 -21.58
N CYS A 575 5.73 17.44 -20.47
CA CYS A 575 4.81 17.87 -19.41
C CYS A 575 3.79 18.93 -19.87
N SER A 576 3.94 19.49 -21.07
CA SER A 576 2.97 20.40 -21.69
C SER A 576 1.88 19.69 -22.51
N SER A 577 1.92 18.36 -22.61
CA SER A 577 0.90 17.53 -23.30
C SER A 577 -0.41 17.43 -22.54
#